data_AF-A0A367ZEG2-F1
#
_entry.id   AF-A0A367ZEG2-F1
#
_cell.length_a   1.000
_cell.length_b   1.000
_cell.length_c   1.000
_cell.angle_alpha   90.00
_cell.angle_beta   90.00
_cell.angle_gamma   90.00
#
_symmetry.space_group_name_H-M   'P 1'
#
loop_
_entity.id
_entity.type
_entity.pdbx_description
1 polymer ?
#
loop_
_entity_poly.entity_id
_entity_poly.type
_entity_poly.pdbx_seq_one_letter_code
_entity_poly.pdbx_strand_id
1 'polypeptide(L)'
;MKHLLSRSLVLAVVAVALGTASLGAADQPPAADQPPAANQAPAADQPSDPGWKKFQGAWFEILYPATFTAEPSLKSTTSTEGHDSAFFVSPDQAVAFYVFSPQWNGDPTDILLKPETEKQVTFEETEKDGKKVRTCTIAAKDGSYTRSYEDVEDPMTNTRLVFGIRYRDEKVLEQYQAQYKRFRESLVQFAD
;
A
#
# COMPACT_ATOMS: atom_id res chain seq x y z
N MET A 1 -16.96 43.19 1.61
CA MET A 1 -16.50 42.60 2.89
C MET A 1 -17.40 41.42 3.22
N LYS A 2 -16.82 40.21 3.37
CA LYS A 2 -17.22 39.10 4.26
C LYS A 2 -18.62 38.47 4.01
N HIS A 3 -18.86 37.16 3.88
CA HIS A 3 -18.21 35.91 4.29
C HIS A 3 -18.56 34.82 3.24
N LEU A 4 -17.61 34.07 2.70
CA LEU A 4 -17.06 32.80 3.19
C LEU A 4 -18.11 31.68 3.31
N LEU A 5 -18.13 30.83 2.28
CA LEU A 5 -18.83 29.55 2.21
C LEU A 5 -18.18 28.58 3.22
N SER A 6 -18.98 28.10 4.15
CA SER A 6 -18.69 26.95 5.00
C SER A 6 -19.71 25.87 4.67
N ARG A 7 -19.26 24.77 4.06
CA ARG A 7 -19.94 23.47 4.11
C ARG A 7 -18.89 22.37 4.02
N SER A 8 -18.65 21.76 5.18
CA SER A 8 -17.92 20.50 5.31
C SER A 8 -18.72 19.32 4.73
N LEU A 9 -17.94 18.29 4.39
CA LEU A 9 -18.21 16.87 4.53
C LEU A 9 -19.10 16.19 3.47
N VAL A 10 -18.51 15.25 2.72
CA VAL A 10 -19.03 13.88 2.67
C VAL A 10 -17.87 12.88 2.71
N LEU A 11 -17.94 12.06 3.74
CA LEU A 11 -17.18 10.87 4.07
C LEU A 11 -17.63 9.70 3.17
N ALA A 12 -16.72 9.01 2.49
CA ALA A 12 -17.06 7.76 1.79
C ALA A 12 -16.62 6.56 2.65
N VAL A 13 -17.55 6.10 3.49
CA VAL A 13 -17.47 4.80 4.18
C VAL A 13 -17.95 3.72 3.21
N VAL A 14 -17.07 2.80 2.83
CA VAL A 14 -17.50 1.54 2.18
C VAL A 14 -17.63 0.49 3.28
N ALA A 15 -18.88 0.15 3.60
CA ALA A 15 -19.23 -0.99 4.44
C ALA A 15 -19.32 -2.26 3.58
N VAL A 16 -18.69 -3.35 4.01
CA VAL A 16 -18.91 -4.69 3.46
C VAL A 16 -19.70 -5.49 4.49
N ALA A 17 -20.87 -5.97 4.08
CA ALA A 17 -21.77 -6.78 4.89
C ALA A 17 -21.44 -8.28 4.78
N LEU A 18 -21.70 -8.97 5.89
CA LEU A 18 -21.47 -10.37 6.21
C LEU A 18 -22.20 -11.37 5.29
N GLY A 19 -21.55 -12.49 5.01
CA GLY A 19 -22.17 -13.72 4.52
C GLY A 19 -21.76 -14.90 5.40
N THR A 20 -22.70 -15.44 6.18
CA THR A 20 -22.56 -16.65 6.99
C THR A 20 -22.90 -17.90 6.17
N ALA A 21 -22.07 -18.94 6.21
CA ALA A 21 -22.44 -20.28 5.78
C ALA A 21 -21.90 -21.36 6.74
N SER A 22 -22.89 -22.08 7.29
CA SER A 22 -22.95 -23.37 8.00
C SER A 22 -21.75 -24.31 8.05
N LEU A 23 -21.58 -24.90 9.24
CA LEU A 23 -20.83 -26.12 9.59
C LEU A 23 -21.42 -27.38 8.92
N GLY A 24 -20.54 -28.32 8.58
CA GLY A 24 -20.86 -29.72 8.30
C GLY A 24 -19.62 -30.58 8.53
N ALA A 25 -19.65 -31.41 9.57
CA ALA A 25 -18.61 -32.37 9.92
C ALA A 25 -19.05 -33.79 9.53
N ALA A 26 -18.13 -34.61 9.02
CA ALA A 26 -18.18 -36.06 9.17
C ALA A 26 -16.77 -36.68 8.95
N ASP A 27 -16.42 -37.51 9.91
CA ASP A 27 -15.23 -38.36 10.09
C ASP A 27 -14.97 -39.37 8.95
N GLN A 28 -13.69 -39.66 8.69
CA GLN A 28 -13.20 -41.01 8.38
C GLN A 28 -11.64 -41.08 8.42
N PRO A 29 -11.02 -41.94 9.26
CA PRO A 29 -9.62 -42.40 9.12
C PRO A 29 -9.57 -43.88 8.63
N PRO A 30 -8.41 -44.57 8.50
CA PRO A 30 -6.99 -44.18 8.39
C PRO A 30 -6.25 -44.83 7.17
N ALA A 31 -4.98 -44.47 6.89
CA ALA A 31 -3.85 -45.42 6.68
C ALA A 31 -2.54 -44.80 6.15
N ALA A 32 -1.46 -45.09 6.88
CA ALA A 32 -0.09 -45.47 6.47
C ALA A 32 0.85 -44.52 5.68
N ASP A 33 1.93 -44.14 6.37
CA ASP A 33 3.34 -44.00 5.94
C ASP A 33 3.68 -43.62 4.48
N GLN A 34 4.10 -42.37 4.29
CA GLN A 34 5.16 -42.00 3.32
C GLN A 34 6.08 -40.90 3.89
N PRO A 35 7.41 -41.13 4.02
CA PRO A 35 8.41 -40.07 4.24
C PRO A 35 8.75 -39.28 2.94
N PRO A 36 9.46 -38.13 3.04
CA PRO A 36 9.16 -36.91 2.28
C PRO A 36 9.80 -36.88 0.89
N ALA A 37 9.06 -36.37 -0.10
CA ALA A 37 9.64 -35.99 -1.40
C ALA A 37 10.25 -34.58 -1.30
N ALA A 38 11.58 -34.54 -1.25
CA ALA A 38 12.38 -33.36 -1.55
C ALA A 38 12.26 -32.97 -3.04
N ASN A 39 12.56 -31.69 -3.32
CA ASN A 39 12.63 -31.02 -4.62
C ASN A 39 11.30 -30.64 -5.29
N GLN A 40 10.81 -29.44 -4.94
CA GLN A 40 10.15 -28.58 -5.92
C GLN A 40 11.09 -27.42 -6.26
N ALA A 41 11.56 -27.41 -7.51
CA ALA A 41 12.25 -26.31 -8.16
C ALA A 41 11.32 -25.07 -8.24
N PRO A 42 11.86 -23.84 -8.37
CA PRO A 42 11.08 -22.61 -8.23
C PRO A 42 9.98 -22.52 -9.30
N ALA A 43 8.79 -22.08 -8.89
CA ALA A 43 7.67 -21.81 -9.77
C ALA A 43 8.02 -20.67 -10.73
N ALA A 44 8.36 -21.01 -11.98
CA ALA A 44 8.47 -20.08 -13.08
C ALA A 44 7.09 -19.85 -13.73
N ASP A 45 6.86 -18.59 -14.10
CA ASP A 45 5.88 -18.07 -15.05
C ASP A 45 4.39 -18.16 -14.67
N GLN A 46 3.95 -17.27 -13.78
CA GLN A 46 2.60 -16.72 -13.90
C GLN A 46 2.52 -15.83 -15.15
N PRO A 47 1.42 -15.89 -15.93
CA PRO A 47 1.25 -15.06 -17.12
C PRO A 47 1.35 -13.59 -16.74
N SER A 48 2.27 -12.88 -17.39
CA SER A 48 2.42 -11.44 -17.25
C SER A 48 1.08 -10.78 -17.56
N ASP A 49 0.47 -10.11 -16.57
CA ASP A 49 -0.69 -9.28 -16.81
C ASP A 49 -0.28 -8.14 -17.78
N PRO A 50 -0.79 -8.14 -19.03
CA PRO A 50 -0.33 -7.19 -20.03
C PRO A 50 -0.63 -5.76 -19.55
N GLY A 51 0.43 -5.00 -19.27
CA GLY A 51 0.35 -3.63 -18.76
C GLY A 51 0.71 -3.46 -17.29
N TRP A 52 1.05 -4.53 -16.58
CA TRP A 52 1.53 -4.50 -15.20
C TRP A 52 2.86 -5.26 -15.05
N LYS A 53 3.72 -4.73 -14.18
CA LYS A 53 4.98 -5.35 -13.78
C LYS A 53 4.91 -5.66 -12.29
N LYS A 54 5.71 -6.63 -11.86
CA LYS A 54 5.86 -6.99 -10.45
C LYS A 54 7.13 -6.35 -9.89
N PHE A 55 7.02 -5.81 -8.69
CA PHE A 55 8.16 -5.34 -7.90
C PHE A 55 8.35 -6.25 -6.70
N GLN A 56 9.60 -6.67 -6.49
CA GLN A 56 10.02 -7.47 -5.33
C GLN A 56 10.61 -6.53 -4.27
N GLY A 57 9.87 -6.34 -3.18
CA GLY A 57 10.38 -5.75 -1.95
C GLY A 57 11.13 -6.78 -1.10
N ALA A 58 11.59 -6.35 0.08
CA ALA A 58 12.23 -7.27 1.03
C ALA A 58 11.26 -8.32 1.58
N TRP A 59 10.05 -7.87 1.96
CA TRP A 59 9.01 -8.69 2.60
C TRP A 59 7.66 -8.57 1.91
N PHE A 60 7.66 -8.13 0.65
CA PHE A 60 6.44 -7.99 -0.12
C PHE A 60 6.69 -8.10 -1.62
N GLU A 61 5.61 -8.39 -2.34
CA GLU A 61 5.47 -8.19 -3.78
C GLU A 61 4.32 -7.22 -4.04
N ILE A 62 4.43 -6.42 -5.09
CA ILE A 62 3.35 -5.55 -5.53
C ILE A 62 3.36 -5.38 -7.06
N LEU A 63 2.17 -5.26 -7.65
CA LEU A 63 2.04 -4.95 -9.07
C LEU A 63 1.98 -3.44 -9.29
N TYR A 64 2.65 -2.95 -10.31
CA TYR A 64 2.61 -1.54 -10.74
C TYR A 64 2.46 -1.42 -12.26
N PRO A 65 1.95 -0.28 -12.79
CA PRO A 65 1.79 -0.10 -14.23
C PRO A 65 3.13 -0.28 -14.97
N ALA A 66 3.13 -1.06 -16.05
CA ALA A 66 4.37 -1.45 -16.75
C ALA A 66 5.15 -0.27 -17.36
N THR A 67 4.46 0.86 -17.58
CA THR A 67 5.07 2.10 -18.08
C THR A 67 5.76 2.91 -16.99
N PHE A 68 5.52 2.61 -15.71
CA PHE A 68 6.11 3.36 -14.61
C PHE A 68 7.53 2.87 -14.33
N THR A 69 8.34 3.75 -13.75
CA THR A 69 9.65 3.41 -13.21
C THR A 69 9.51 3.10 -11.72
N ALA A 70 10.04 1.96 -11.28
CA ALA A 70 10.13 1.63 -9.86
C ALA A 70 11.42 2.23 -9.27
N GLU A 71 11.29 2.94 -8.16
CA GLU A 71 12.36 3.60 -7.42
C GLU A 71 12.36 3.05 -5.98
N PRO A 72 13.17 2.02 -5.68
CA PRO A 72 13.33 1.54 -4.31
C PRO A 72 13.85 2.65 -3.39
N SER A 73 13.38 2.68 -2.14
CA SER A 73 13.68 3.78 -1.21
C SER A 73 14.30 3.28 0.10
N LEU A 74 13.52 2.94 1.12
CA LEU A 74 14.06 2.51 2.41
C LEU A 74 14.58 1.08 2.32
N LYS A 75 15.88 0.90 2.56
CA LYS A 75 16.50 -0.42 2.65
C LYS A 75 15.93 -1.18 3.86
N SER A 76 15.68 -2.47 3.70
CA SER A 76 15.17 -3.30 4.79
C SER A 76 16.19 -3.46 5.92
N THR A 77 15.71 -3.42 7.16
CA THR A 77 16.53 -3.69 8.35
C THR A 77 16.46 -5.14 8.81
N THR A 78 15.42 -5.88 8.38
CA THR A 78 15.20 -7.29 8.74
C THR A 78 15.54 -8.26 7.61
N SER A 79 15.83 -7.76 6.41
CA SER A 79 16.36 -8.54 5.30
C SER A 79 17.71 -8.00 4.81
N THR A 80 18.59 -8.90 4.38
CA THR A 80 19.85 -8.54 3.71
C THR A 80 19.60 -8.01 2.29
N GLU A 81 18.48 -8.39 1.68
CA GLU A 81 18.10 -8.04 0.31
C GLU A 81 16.79 -7.22 0.28
N GLY A 82 16.54 -6.54 -0.85
CA GLY A 82 15.30 -5.77 -1.04
C GLY A 82 15.19 -4.48 -0.21
N HIS A 83 14.03 -3.84 -0.31
CA HIS A 83 13.68 -2.56 0.31
C HIS A 83 12.29 -2.70 0.96
N ASP A 84 12.05 -1.97 2.05
CA ASP A 84 10.77 -1.93 2.75
C ASP A 84 9.81 -0.91 2.10
N SER A 85 10.32 0.05 1.32
CA SER A 85 9.51 0.96 0.51
C SER A 85 10.01 1.16 -0.92
N ALA A 86 9.09 1.61 -1.76
CA ALA A 86 9.37 2.02 -3.13
C ALA A 86 8.36 3.06 -3.63
N PHE A 87 8.82 3.90 -4.56
CA PHE A 87 7.99 4.78 -5.37
C PHE A 87 7.83 4.20 -6.78
N PHE A 88 6.69 4.43 -7.42
CA PHE A 88 6.41 4.02 -8.78
C PHE A 88 5.96 5.24 -9.57
N VAL A 89 6.83 5.76 -10.43
CA VAL A 89 6.69 7.08 -11.03
C VAL A 89 6.24 6.97 -12.49
N SER A 90 5.21 7.72 -12.88
CA SER A 90 4.77 7.78 -14.27
C SER A 90 5.85 8.39 -15.19
N PRO A 91 5.89 8.05 -16.49
CA PRO A 91 6.87 8.60 -17.43
C PRO A 91 6.92 10.14 -17.49
N ASP A 92 5.78 10.78 -17.33
CA ASP A 92 5.62 12.24 -17.32
C ASP A 92 5.79 12.86 -15.93
N GLN A 93 6.08 12.04 -14.92
CA GLN A 93 6.23 12.39 -13.50
C GLN A 93 4.98 13.04 -12.88
N ALA A 94 3.83 13.02 -13.57
CA ALA A 94 2.60 13.63 -13.10
C ALA A 94 2.00 12.89 -11.90
N VAL A 95 2.28 11.59 -11.75
CA VAL A 95 1.84 10.77 -10.62
C VAL A 95 2.96 9.86 -10.13
N ALA A 96 2.96 9.57 -8.83
CA ALA A 96 3.75 8.49 -8.25
C ALA A 96 2.92 7.72 -7.22
N PHE A 97 2.96 6.39 -7.27
CA PHE A 97 2.43 5.52 -6.22
C PHE A 97 3.54 5.19 -5.22
N TYR A 98 3.17 4.92 -3.98
CA TYR A 98 4.09 4.61 -2.90
C TYR A 98 3.56 3.46 -2.05
N VAL A 99 4.47 2.61 -1.60
CA VAL A 99 4.22 1.58 -0.59
C VAL A 99 5.37 1.56 0.41
N PHE A 100 5.05 1.38 1.68
CA PHE A 100 5.98 0.94 2.73
C PHE A 100 5.35 -0.25 3.44
N SER A 101 6.04 -1.39 3.39
CA SER A 101 5.57 -2.68 3.90
C SER A 101 6.76 -3.51 4.41
N PRO A 102 7.38 -3.12 5.53
CA PRO A 102 8.38 -3.94 6.20
C PRO A 102 7.77 -5.26 6.71
N GLN A 103 8.61 -6.18 7.18
CA GLN A 103 8.15 -7.44 7.78
C GLN A 103 7.23 -7.22 8.99
N TRP A 104 7.59 -6.25 9.83
CA TRP A 104 6.91 -5.94 11.08
C TRP A 104 6.46 -4.48 11.08
N ASN A 105 6.90 -3.72 12.07
CA ASN A 105 6.75 -2.28 12.16
C ASN A 105 8.02 -1.60 11.61
N GLY A 106 7.99 -0.28 11.52
CA GLY A 106 9.13 0.53 11.14
C GLY A 106 8.71 1.98 10.92
N ASP A 107 9.69 2.81 10.60
CA ASP A 107 9.48 4.24 10.39
C ASP A 107 9.53 4.59 8.89
N PRO A 108 8.41 5.00 8.27
CA PRO A 108 8.34 5.39 6.87
C PRO A 108 8.90 6.81 6.68
N THR A 109 10.18 7.00 6.99
CA THR A 109 10.82 8.33 7.03
C THR A 109 10.84 9.04 5.67
N ASP A 110 10.74 8.30 4.57
CA ASP A 110 10.76 8.78 3.19
C ASP A 110 9.42 9.38 2.71
N ILE A 111 8.32 9.17 3.44
CA ILE A 111 7.00 9.75 3.16
C ILE A 111 6.60 10.85 4.15
N LEU A 112 7.43 11.19 5.13
CA LEU A 112 7.09 12.24 6.10
C LEU A 112 7.08 13.64 5.48
N LEU A 113 6.37 14.57 6.10
CA LEU A 113 6.33 15.98 5.71
C LEU A 113 7.74 16.58 5.69
N LYS A 114 8.07 17.28 4.60
CA LYS A 114 9.31 18.04 4.44
C LYS A 114 9.02 19.53 4.66
N PRO A 115 9.13 20.04 5.91
CA PRO A 115 8.62 21.37 6.27
C PRO A 115 9.26 22.51 5.49
N GLU A 116 10.45 22.32 4.93
CA GLU A 116 11.11 23.32 4.10
C GLU A 116 10.36 23.57 2.79
N THR A 117 9.86 22.53 2.14
CA THR A 117 9.31 22.58 0.77
C THR A 117 7.82 22.26 0.69
N GLU A 118 7.25 21.70 1.74
CA GLU A 118 5.87 21.22 1.78
C GLU A 118 5.08 21.86 2.93
N LYS A 119 3.75 21.77 2.84
CA LYS A 119 2.82 22.13 3.91
C LYS A 119 1.80 21.00 4.08
N GLN A 120 1.44 20.72 5.33
CA GLN A 120 0.32 19.84 5.63
C GLN A 120 -0.99 20.56 5.28
N VAL A 121 -1.85 19.87 4.52
CA VAL A 121 -3.19 20.34 4.17
C VAL A 121 -4.22 19.74 5.10
N THR A 122 -4.18 18.41 5.28
CA THR A 122 -5.03 17.69 6.22
C THR A 122 -4.22 16.63 6.96
N PHE A 123 -4.67 16.31 8.17
CA PHE A 123 -4.19 15.18 8.95
C PHE A 123 -5.35 14.70 9.82
N GLU A 124 -5.63 13.41 9.73
CA GLU A 124 -6.64 12.73 10.52
C GLU A 124 -6.00 11.48 11.11
N GLU A 125 -6.21 11.25 12.40
CA GLU A 125 -5.80 10.03 13.09
C GLU A 125 -7.03 9.43 13.76
N THR A 126 -7.25 8.14 13.53
CA THR A 126 -8.38 7.39 14.09
C THR A 126 -7.91 6.03 14.56
N GLU A 127 -8.66 5.44 15.48
CA GLU A 127 -8.49 4.05 15.86
C GLU A 127 -9.64 3.23 15.25
N LYS A 128 -9.30 2.16 14.54
CA LYS A 128 -10.27 1.28 13.89
C LYS A 128 -9.83 -0.17 14.07
N ASP A 129 -10.68 -0.99 14.68
CA ASP A 129 -10.42 -2.41 14.92
C ASP A 129 -9.07 -2.65 15.66
N GLY A 130 -8.73 -1.76 16.61
CA GLY A 130 -7.47 -1.80 17.37
C GLY A 130 -6.23 -1.33 16.61
N LYS A 131 -6.38 -0.91 15.35
CA LYS A 131 -5.32 -0.33 14.51
C LYS A 131 -5.39 1.19 14.55
N LYS A 132 -4.21 1.83 14.53
CA LYS A 132 -4.11 3.29 14.34
C LYS A 132 -4.07 3.57 12.84
N VAL A 133 -4.99 4.39 12.36
CA VAL A 133 -5.07 4.79 10.96
C VAL A 133 -4.84 6.29 10.88
N ARG A 134 -3.75 6.69 10.22
CA ARG A 134 -3.41 8.08 9.92
C ARG A 134 -3.63 8.34 8.43
N THR A 135 -4.43 9.34 8.13
CA THR A 135 -4.60 9.85 6.75
C THR A 135 -4.05 11.26 6.69
N CYS A 136 -3.13 11.50 5.78
CA CYS A 136 -2.46 12.79 5.65
C CYS A 136 -2.49 13.27 4.19
N THR A 137 -2.74 14.56 3.99
CA THR A 137 -2.55 15.22 2.69
C THR A 137 -1.55 16.35 2.84
N ILE A 138 -0.57 16.37 1.96
CA ILE A 138 0.56 17.29 1.93
C ILE A 138 0.63 17.93 0.55
N ALA A 139 0.83 19.24 0.49
CA ALA A 139 1.02 19.96 -0.76
C ALA A 139 2.41 20.59 -0.80
N ALA A 140 3.03 20.58 -1.99
CA ALA A 140 4.23 21.36 -2.24
C ALA A 140 3.90 22.87 -2.10
N LYS A 141 4.80 23.64 -1.48
CA LYS A 141 4.60 25.08 -1.29
C LYS A 141 4.59 25.87 -2.60
N ASP A 142 5.29 25.36 -3.61
CA ASP A 142 5.34 25.92 -4.97
C ASP A 142 4.14 25.50 -5.84
N GLY A 143 3.26 24.64 -5.33
CA GLY A 143 2.10 24.14 -6.06
C GLY A 143 2.41 23.05 -7.10
N SER A 144 3.62 22.49 -7.12
CA SER A 144 4.04 21.49 -8.11
C SER A 144 3.33 20.13 -7.97
N TYR A 145 2.92 19.75 -6.75
CA TYR A 145 2.17 18.52 -6.51
C TYR A 145 1.39 18.57 -5.19
N THR A 146 0.45 17.63 -5.06
CA THR A 146 -0.15 17.17 -3.81
C THR A 146 0.19 15.70 -3.61
N ARG A 147 0.32 15.24 -2.37
CA ARG A 147 0.41 13.82 -2.04
C ARG A 147 -0.46 13.49 -0.84
N SER A 148 -1.10 12.34 -0.90
CA SER A 148 -1.90 11.80 0.19
C SER A 148 -1.44 10.39 0.52
N TYR A 149 -1.45 10.05 1.80
CA TYR A 149 -1.13 8.69 2.23
C TYR A 149 -2.02 8.26 3.39
N GLU A 150 -2.22 6.95 3.47
CA GLU A 150 -2.83 6.24 4.59
C GLU A 150 -1.73 5.38 5.23
N ASP A 151 -1.53 5.55 6.53
CA ASP A 151 -0.57 4.85 7.37
C ASP A 151 -1.35 4.07 8.43
N VAL A 152 -1.30 2.75 8.32
CA VAL A 152 -1.99 1.81 9.22
C VAL A 152 -0.95 1.11 10.06
N GLU A 153 -1.00 1.36 11.37
CA GLU A 153 -0.18 0.69 12.38
C GLU A 153 -1.07 -0.24 13.20
N ASP A 154 -0.69 -1.51 13.30
CA ASP A 154 -1.32 -2.50 14.17
C ASP A 154 -0.41 -2.78 15.37
N PRO A 155 -0.71 -2.21 16.56
CA PRO A 155 0.09 -2.43 17.74
C PRO A 155 0.03 -3.87 18.27
N MET A 156 -1.03 -4.62 17.97
CA MET A 156 -1.22 -5.99 18.47
C MET A 156 -0.33 -6.98 17.73
N THR A 157 -0.21 -6.81 16.41
CA THR A 157 0.65 -7.66 15.56
C THR A 157 2.01 -7.03 15.32
N ASN A 158 2.25 -5.82 15.82
CA ASN A 158 3.45 -5.02 15.57
C ASN A 158 3.74 -4.90 14.06
N THR A 159 2.72 -4.56 13.28
CA THR A 159 2.84 -4.38 11.82
C THR A 159 2.53 -2.95 11.42
N ARG A 160 3.12 -2.48 10.31
CA ARG A 160 2.79 -1.18 9.73
C ARG A 160 2.78 -1.23 8.21
N LEU A 161 1.78 -0.60 7.62
CA LEU A 161 1.58 -0.53 6.18
C LEU A 161 1.22 0.90 5.79
N VAL A 162 1.95 1.45 4.82
CA VAL A 162 1.64 2.77 4.26
C VAL A 162 1.42 2.66 2.77
N PHE A 163 0.34 3.27 2.29
CA PHE A 163 0.10 3.50 0.87
C PHE A 163 -0.03 4.98 0.60
N GLY A 164 0.65 5.45 -0.45
CA GLY A 164 0.62 6.85 -0.84
C GLY A 164 0.43 7.06 -2.34
N ILE A 165 -0.12 8.21 -2.69
CA ILE A 165 -0.17 8.73 -4.06
C ILE A 165 0.24 10.19 -4.07
N ARG A 166 1.23 10.52 -4.90
CA ARG A 166 1.59 11.90 -5.27
C ARG A 166 1.02 12.17 -6.65
N TYR A 167 0.43 13.34 -6.86
CA TYR A 167 -0.18 13.75 -8.12
C TYR A 167 -0.04 15.25 -8.33
N ARG A 168 0.10 15.67 -9.59
CA ARG A 168 0.24 17.09 -9.95
C ARG A 168 -1.02 17.90 -9.63
N ASP A 169 -2.18 17.37 -9.99
CA ASP A 169 -3.47 18.05 -9.91
C ASP A 169 -4.62 17.03 -9.77
N GLU A 170 -5.83 17.49 -9.43
CA GLU A 170 -7.00 16.63 -9.21
C GLU A 170 -7.37 15.80 -10.46
N LYS A 171 -7.20 16.36 -11.65
CA LYS A 171 -7.47 15.64 -12.91
C LYS A 171 -6.54 14.44 -13.07
N VAL A 172 -5.26 14.59 -12.70
CA VAL A 172 -4.32 13.47 -12.66
C VAL A 172 -4.74 12.44 -11.61
N LEU A 173 -5.14 12.86 -10.41
CA LEU A 173 -5.62 11.92 -9.38
C LEU A 173 -6.80 11.07 -9.89
N GLU A 174 -7.81 11.72 -10.48
CA GLU A 174 -8.99 11.05 -11.05
C GLU A 174 -8.61 10.06 -12.15
N GLN A 175 -7.73 10.47 -13.08
CA GLN A 175 -7.25 9.62 -14.17
C GLN A 175 -6.60 8.33 -13.66
N TYR A 176 -5.84 8.39 -12.57
CA TYR A 176 -5.08 7.26 -12.05
C TYR A 176 -5.76 6.50 -10.91
N GLN A 177 -6.95 6.90 -10.47
CA GLN A 177 -7.63 6.33 -9.30
C GLN A 177 -7.84 4.81 -9.43
N ALA A 178 -8.29 4.33 -10.59
CA ALA A 178 -8.51 2.91 -10.83
C ALA A 178 -7.21 2.10 -10.82
N GLN A 179 -6.13 2.65 -11.37
CA GLN A 179 -4.81 2.02 -11.34
C GLN A 179 -4.25 2.02 -9.91
N TYR A 180 -4.39 3.12 -9.17
CA TYR A 180 -3.93 3.18 -7.79
C TYR A 180 -4.67 2.19 -6.87
N LYS A 181 -5.99 2.04 -7.06
CA LYS A 181 -6.77 1.02 -6.36
C LYS A 181 -6.21 -0.38 -6.62
N ARG A 182 -5.96 -0.72 -7.89
CA ARG A 182 -5.39 -2.01 -8.27
C ARG A 182 -4.00 -2.24 -7.69
N PHE A 183 -3.15 -1.20 -7.70
CA PHE A 183 -1.82 -1.24 -7.08
C PHE A 183 -1.93 -1.64 -5.60
N ARG A 184 -2.79 -0.98 -4.82
CA ARG A 184 -3.01 -1.30 -3.40
C ARG A 184 -3.51 -2.73 -3.18
N GLU A 185 -4.48 -3.16 -3.99
CA GLU A 185 -5.07 -4.50 -3.89
C GLU A 185 -4.13 -5.63 -4.34
N SER A 186 -3.03 -5.30 -5.01
CA SER A 186 -2.05 -6.28 -5.50
C SER A 186 -0.93 -6.61 -4.52
N LEU A 187 -0.89 -5.95 -3.36
CA LEU A 187 0.13 -6.19 -2.35
C LEU A 187 0.00 -7.62 -1.81
N VAL A 188 1.11 -8.35 -1.84
CA VAL A 188 1.29 -9.64 -1.17
C VAL A 188 2.42 -9.46 -0.18
N GLN A 189 2.14 -9.66 1.11
CA GLN A 189 3.16 -9.63 2.16
C GLN A 189 3.68 -11.04 2.44
N PHE A 190 4.95 -11.12 2.78
CA PHE A 190 5.60 -12.35 3.23
C PHE A 190 5.77 -12.29 4.75
N ALA A 191 5.67 -13.46 5.36
CA ALA A 191 6.01 -13.67 6.76
C ALA A 191 6.93 -14.89 6.85
N ASP A 192 7.66 -14.98 7.95
CA ASP A 192 8.40 -16.18 8.37
C ASP A 192 7.49 -17.21 9.06
#